data_AF-A0A8S2Q2B4-F1
#
_entry.id   AF-A0A8S2Q2B4-F1
#
_cell.length_a   1.000
_cell.length_b   1.000
_cell.length_c   1.000
_cell.angle_alpha   90.00
_cell.angle_beta   90.00
_cell.angle_gamma   90.00
#
_symmetry.space_group_name_H-M   'P 1'
#
loop_
_entity.id
_entity.type
_entity.pdbx_description
1 polymer ?
#
loop_
_entity_poly.entity_id
_entity_poly.type
_entity_poly.pdbx_seq_one_letter_code
_entity_poly.pdbx_strand_id
1 'polypeptide(L)' 'MEKSSSNHSISKKSLPTEVSITCKICGEFAKYSHFGVVSCNPCKMFFKRNAEHGKDTLKCRYNGHCEININNRH' A
#
# COMPACT_ATOMS: atom_id res chain seq x y z
N MET A 1 30.49 12.57 6.10
CA MET A 1 29.63 11.62 5.36
C MET A 1 28.36 12.37 5.04
N GLU A 2 28.40 13.10 3.92
CA GLU A 2 27.39 14.10 3.58
C GLU A 2 26.11 13.46 3.04
N LYS A 3 25.02 14.16 3.38
CA LYS A 3 23.61 13.86 3.14
C LYS A 3 23.29 13.57 1.68
N SER A 4 22.21 12.83 1.43
CA SER A 4 21.25 13.23 0.39
C SER A 4 19.88 12.60 0.61
N SER A 5 18.92 13.49 0.81
CA SER A 5 17.47 13.29 0.79
C SER A 5 17.02 12.51 -0.44
N SER A 6 16.21 11.48 -0.24
CA SER A 6 15.43 10.89 -1.34
C SER A 6 14.22 11.79 -1.63
N ASN A 7 14.47 12.83 -2.40
CA ASN A 7 13.45 13.65 -3.06
C ASN A 7 12.76 12.78 -4.11
N HIS A 8 11.62 12.18 -3.77
CA HIS A 8 10.80 11.53 -4.79
C HIS A 8 9.91 12.57 -5.47
N SER A 9 10.53 13.40 -6.31
CA SER A 9 9.86 14.29 -7.23
C SER A 9 9.24 13.48 -8.38
N ILE A 10 8.00 13.00 -8.23
CA ILE A 10 7.19 12.62 -9.40
C ILE A 10 6.29 13.79 -9.76
N SER A 11 6.81 14.66 -10.62
CA SER A 11 6.00 15.45 -11.54
C SER A 11 5.68 14.59 -12.76
N LYS A 12 4.45 14.07 -12.89
CA LYS A 12 3.90 13.67 -14.19
C LYS A 12 2.40 14.00 -14.29
N LYS A 13 2.15 15.15 -14.93
CA LYS A 13 1.05 15.54 -15.83
C LYS A 13 -0.37 15.09 -15.44
N SER A 14 -1.18 16.09 -15.09
CA SER A 14 -2.64 16.03 -15.08
C SER A 14 -3.20 15.82 -16.49
N LEU A 15 -3.79 14.66 -16.75
CA LEU A 15 -4.68 14.38 -17.88
C LEU A 15 -5.55 13.17 -17.51
N PRO A 16 -6.71 13.00 -18.17
CA PRO A 16 -8.02 13.56 -17.80
C PRO A 16 -8.49 13.07 -16.41
N THR A 17 -9.65 13.51 -15.92
CA THR A 17 -10.29 13.16 -14.63
C THR A 17 -10.41 11.63 -14.39
N GLU A 18 -9.30 10.95 -14.15
CA GLU A 18 -9.23 9.60 -13.61
C GLU A 18 -9.80 9.69 -12.20
N VAL A 19 -11.01 9.20 -12.03
CA VAL A 19 -11.66 9.08 -10.72
C VAL A 19 -10.66 8.39 -9.81
N SER A 20 -10.12 9.14 -8.85
CA SER A 20 -9.10 8.63 -7.97
C SER A 20 -9.73 7.57 -7.06
N ILE A 21 -9.42 6.31 -7.33
CA ILE A 21 -9.91 5.21 -6.52
C ILE A 21 -9.00 5.00 -5.32
N THR A 22 -9.61 4.79 -4.16
CA THR A 22 -8.89 4.64 -2.89
C THR A 22 -8.63 3.17 -2.58
N CYS A 23 -7.40 2.85 -2.18
CA CYS A 23 -7.03 1.54 -1.65
C CYS A 23 -7.93 1.16 -0.49
N LYS A 24 -8.67 0.05 -0.63
CA LYS A 24 -9.59 -0.45 0.39
C LYS A 24 -8.89 -1.05 1.63
N ILE A 25 -7.55 -1.11 1.62
CA ILE A 25 -6.74 -1.68 2.71
C ILE A 25 -6.17 -0.57 3.61
N CYS A 26 -5.54 0.45 3.04
CA CYS A 26 -4.82 1.47 3.81
C CYS A 26 -5.22 2.92 3.50
N GLY A 27 -6.15 3.15 2.58
CA GLY A 27 -6.60 4.50 2.21
C GLY A 27 -5.68 5.26 1.24
N GLU A 28 -4.54 4.70 0.83
CA GLU A 28 -3.67 5.33 -0.19
C GLU A 28 -4.34 5.36 -1.57
N PHE A 29 -3.93 6.29 -2.44
CA PHE A 29 -4.35 6.29 -3.83
C PHE A 29 -4.01 4.96 -4.53
N ALA A 30 -4.98 4.41 -5.25
CA ALA A 30 -4.82 3.23 -6.08
C ALA A 30 -5.09 3.58 -7.54
N LYS A 31 -4.45 2.84 -8.45
CA LYS A 31 -4.63 3.04 -9.89
C LYS A 31 -5.77 2.18 -10.44
N TYR A 32 -5.87 0.93 -9.99
CA TYR A 32 -6.86 -0.05 -10.40
C TYR A 32 -6.94 -1.18 -9.36
N SER A 33 -7.79 -2.18 -9.60
CA SER A 33 -7.91 -3.36 -8.73
C SER A 33 -6.77 -4.37 -8.92
N HIS A 34 -6.23 -4.90 -7.83
CA HIS A 34 -5.36 -6.08 -7.83
C HIS A 34 -6.08 -7.22 -7.14
N PHE A 35 -6.06 -8.42 -7.74
CA PHE A 35 -6.69 -9.61 -7.16
C PHE A 35 -8.18 -9.40 -6.81
N GLY A 36 -8.91 -8.64 -7.63
CA GLY A 36 -10.33 -8.33 -7.43
C GLY A 36 -10.64 -7.20 -6.44
N VAL A 37 -9.63 -6.60 -5.80
CA VAL A 37 -9.82 -5.51 -4.82
C VAL A 37 -9.01 -4.28 -5.20
N VAL A 38 -9.63 -3.09 -5.13
CA VAL A 38 -8.91 -1.82 -5.27
C VAL A 38 -7.85 -1.70 -4.17
N SER A 39 -6.59 -1.74 -4.56
CA SER A 39 -5.45 -1.70 -3.64
C SER A 39 -4.27 -0.92 -4.21
N CYS A 40 -3.47 -0.30 -3.34
CA CYS A 40 -2.25 0.37 -3.76
C CYS A 40 -1.11 -0.63 -3.99
N ASN A 41 -0.04 -0.17 -4.65
CA ASN A 41 1.11 -1.01 -4.98
C ASN A 41 1.77 -1.70 -3.77
N PRO A 42 1.98 -1.02 -2.61
CA PRO A 42 2.52 -1.66 -1.42
C PRO A 42 1.63 -2.81 -0.90
N CYS A 43 0.31 -2.58 -0.78
CA CYS A 43 -0.62 -3.60 -0.29
C CYS A 43 -0.73 -4.79 -1.24
N LYS A 44 -0.71 -4.56 -2.56
CA LYS A 44 -0.59 -5.62 -3.58
C LYS A 44 0.64 -6.48 -3.34
N MET A 45 1.81 -5.86 -3.15
CA MET A 45 3.07 -6.59 -2.97
C MET A 45 3.11 -7.37 -1.66
N PHE A 46 2.57 -6.78 -0.58
CA PHE A 46 2.39 -7.48 0.69
C PHE A 46 1.54 -8.74 0.52
N PHE A 47 0.38 -8.62 -0.14
CA PHE A 47 -0.50 -9.77 -0.39
C PHE A 47 0.22 -10.85 -1.19
N LYS A 48 0.84 -10.51 -2.33
CA LYS A 48 1.54 -11.47 -3.18
C LYS A 48 2.64 -12.25 -2.44
N ARG A 49 3.36 -11.60 -1.52
CA ARG A 49 4.44 -12.24 -0.75
C ARG A 49 3.93 -13.21 0.31
N ASN A 50 2.73 -13.01 0.83
CA ASN A 50 2.25 -13.73 2.01
C ASN A 50 1.02 -14.62 1.73
N ALA A 51 0.41 -14.52 0.55
CA ALA A 51 -0.80 -15.26 0.19
C ALA A 51 -0.65 -16.79 0.33
N GLU A 52 0.54 -17.32 0.02
CA GLU A 52 0.83 -18.76 0.10
C GLU A 52 1.28 -19.22 1.49
N HIS A 53 1.87 -18.32 2.28
CA HIS A 53 2.46 -18.64 3.58
C HIS A 53 1.45 -18.63 4.74
N GLY A 54 0.28 -18.01 4.54
CA GLY A 54 -0.79 -17.98 5.54
C GLY A 54 -0.48 -17.14 6.79
N LYS A 55 -1.44 -17.08 7.71
CA LYS A 55 -1.39 -16.21 8.90
C LYS A 55 -0.32 -16.61 9.91
N ASP A 56 0.11 -17.86 9.94
CA ASP A 56 1.06 -18.36 10.94
C ASP A 56 2.46 -17.75 10.81
N THR A 57 2.79 -17.28 9.60
CA THR A 57 4.04 -16.55 9.32
C THR A 57 3.98 -15.07 9.65
N LEU A 58 2.77 -14.51 9.78
CA LEU A 58 2.52 -13.09 10.07
C LEU A 58 1.87 -12.93 11.44
N LYS A 59 2.68 -13.03 12.49
CA LYS A 59 2.21 -12.82 13.87
C LYS A 59 2.11 -11.34 14.18
N CYS A 60 0.93 -10.90 14.62
CA CYS A 60 0.76 -9.56 15.15
C CYS A 60 1.62 -9.40 16.41
N ARG A 61 2.34 -8.27 16.51
CA ARG A 61 3.12 -7.91 17.70
C ARG A 61 2.26 -7.31 18.83
N TYR A 62 1.00 -7.01 18.52
CA TYR A 62 0.02 -6.40 19.41
C TYR A 62 -1.17 -7.37 19.61
N ASN A 63 -2.40 -6.85 19.69
CA ASN A 63 -3.61 -7.62 19.95
C ASN A 63 -4.42 -7.99 18.69
N GLY A 64 -3.86 -7.79 17.49
CA GLY A 64 -4.57 -8.06 16.23
C GLY A 64 -5.62 -7.03 15.84
N HIS A 65 -5.81 -5.96 16.62
CA HIS A 65 -6.75 -4.87 16.32
C HIS A 65 -6.03 -3.64 15.75
N CYS A 66 -5.04 -3.86 14.88
CA CYS A 66 -4.31 -2.79 14.23
C CYS A 66 -5.21 -2.09 13.22
N GLU A 67 -5.52 -0.81 13.43
CA GLU A 67 -6.05 0.04 12.37
C GLU A 67 -4.98 0.21 11.29
N ILE A 68 -5.30 -0.09 10.03
CA ILE A 68 -4.35 0.00 8.92
C ILE A 68 -4.60 1.28 8.13
N ASN A 69 -3.59 2.15 8.10
CA ASN A 69 -3.56 3.38 7.31
C ASN A 69 -2.17 3.55 6.66
N ILE A 70 -1.98 4.64 5.93
CA ILE A 70 -0.72 4.91 5.21
C ILE A 70 0.49 4.89 6.16
N ASN A 71 0.34 5.28 7.42
CA ASN A 71 1.48 5.41 8.35
C ASN A 71 1.89 4.11 9.03
N ASN A 72 1.01 3.09 9.09
CA ASN A 72 1.24 1.87 9.87
C ASN A 72 0.97 0.55 9.11
N ARG A 73 0.93 0.60 7.77
CA ARG A 73 0.66 -0.55 6.87
C ARG A 73 1.84 -1.50 6.62
N HIS A 74 2.87 -1.49 7.46
CA HIS A 74 4.13 -2.20 7.24
C HIS A 74 4.39 -3.29 8.29
#